data_AF-A0A2R6X9C6-F1
#
_entry.id   AF-A0A2R6X9C6-F1
#
_cell.length_a   1.000
_cell.length_b   1.000
_cell.length_c   1.000
_cell.angle_alpha   90.00
_cell.angle_beta   90.00
_cell.angle_gamma   90.00
#
_symmetry.space_group_name_H-M   'P 1'
#
loop_
_entity.id
_entity.type
_entity.pdbx_description
1 polymer ?
#
loop_
_entity_poly.entity_id
_entity_poly.type
_entity_poly.pdbx_seq_one_letter_code
_entity_poly.pdbx_strand_id
1 'polypeptide(L)'
;MAGVYMGQAAQVRFSCSAFATVSSRNRAHQFADTFVIHTSHLCGRSGDRNPNSYTESLRIRRTQRVDFSRWSYKGEAWDRFSLSKHSRGLRASTTVMAAVTREPVGPGQESVWDYPRPPALEKVAEKIKILFNGEKIAETTNAYRVLETSHPPVYYIPATDVTMEHLSKAAGSSHCEWKGDATWWTLTVGAKTAENVAWSYETPTEAFLPVKGYLAFYAGPMDACYVGEEQAQPQPGNFYGGWVTSKIVGPFKGGPGSWGW
;
A
#
# COMPACT_ATOMS: atom_id res chain seq x y z
N MET A 1 -23.21 22.63 13.48
CA MET A 1 -23.44 22.23 14.90
C MET A 1 -22.09 21.97 15.55
N ALA A 2 -21.81 22.65 16.68
CA ALA A 2 -20.58 22.50 17.42
C ALA A 2 -20.66 21.24 18.30
N GLY A 3 -19.82 20.24 18.03
CA GLY A 3 -19.66 19.07 18.88
C GLY A 3 -18.38 19.19 19.71
N VAL A 4 -18.48 18.95 21.02
CA VAL A 4 -17.33 18.84 21.91
C VAL A 4 -16.91 17.37 21.94
N TYR A 5 -15.65 17.08 21.60
CA TYR A 5 -15.08 15.74 21.73
C TYR A 5 -14.13 15.68 22.93
N MET A 6 -14.33 14.69 23.81
CA MET A 6 -13.50 14.41 24.98
C MET A 6 -13.14 12.92 24.96
N GLY A 7 -11.92 12.57 24.52
CA GLY A 7 -11.48 11.17 24.40
C GLY A 7 -9.98 11.00 24.14
N GLN A 8 -9.50 9.76 24.08
CA GLN A 8 -8.08 9.43 23.87
C GLN A 8 -7.79 9.23 22.38
N ALA A 9 -6.96 10.08 21.77
CA ALA A 9 -6.44 9.94 20.40
C ALA A 9 -7.48 9.55 19.33
N ALA A 10 -7.92 10.54 18.56
CA ALA A 10 -8.82 10.29 17.44
C ALA A 10 -8.09 10.38 16.10
N GLN A 11 -8.48 9.54 15.14
CA GLN A 11 -8.12 9.70 13.73
C GLN A 11 -9.16 10.61 13.07
N VAL A 12 -8.73 11.54 12.20
CA VAL A 12 -9.66 12.34 11.38
C VAL A 12 -9.46 11.93 9.92
N ARG A 13 -10.54 11.63 9.21
CA ARG A 13 -10.53 11.33 7.76
C ARG A 13 -11.35 12.39 7.06
N PHE A 14 -10.97 12.74 5.84
CA PHE A 14 -11.71 13.70 5.04
C PHE A 14 -12.31 13.03 3.80
N SER A 15 -13.55 13.39 3.47
CA SER A 15 -14.27 12.88 2.31
C SER A 15 -15.01 14.00 1.58
N CYS A 16 -15.09 13.89 0.25
CA CYS A 16 -15.85 14.83 -0.58
C CYS A 16 -17.37 14.66 -0.32
N SER A 17 -18.07 15.78 -0.09
CA SER A 17 -19.52 15.84 0.10
C SER A 17 -20.04 17.24 -0.22
N ALA A 18 -21.24 17.35 -0.80
CA ALA A 18 -21.89 18.64 -1.04
C ALA A 18 -22.28 19.39 0.27
N PHE A 19 -22.35 18.68 1.40
CA PHE A 19 -22.73 19.25 2.69
C PHE A 19 -21.66 18.97 3.75
N ALA A 20 -21.34 20.00 4.54
CA ALA A 20 -20.40 19.89 5.65
C ALA A 20 -21.05 19.19 6.84
N THR A 21 -20.76 17.90 7.03
CA THR A 21 -21.28 17.10 8.14
C THR A 21 -20.14 16.34 8.83
N VAL A 22 -20.27 16.18 10.15
CA VAL A 22 -19.38 15.32 10.95
C VAL A 22 -20.14 14.03 11.22
N SER A 23 -19.69 12.93 10.65
CA SER A 23 -20.21 11.59 10.98
C SER A 23 -19.24 10.89 11.93
N SER A 24 -19.72 10.52 13.13
CA SER A 24 -19.05 9.60 14.07
C SER A 24 -19.85 8.28 14.05
N ARG A 25 -19.35 7.07 14.30
CA ARG A 25 -18.28 6.53 15.16
C ARG A 25 -17.90 5.17 14.56
N ASN A 26 -16.63 4.80 14.53
CA ASN A 26 -16.25 3.39 14.49
C ASN A 26 -15.03 3.19 15.39
N ARG A 27 -15.11 2.22 16.31
CA ARG A 27 -13.95 1.77 17.09
C ARG A 27 -13.11 0.89 16.17
N ALA A 28 -12.14 1.48 15.49
CA ALA A 28 -11.06 0.70 14.90
C ALA A 28 -10.12 0.25 16.03
N HIS A 29 -9.65 -0.99 16.01
CA HIS A 29 -8.87 -1.63 17.09
C HIS A 29 -7.55 -0.94 17.48
N GLN A 30 -7.15 0.15 16.81
CA GLN A 30 -5.88 0.84 17.02
C GLN A 30 -5.99 2.30 17.53
N PHE A 31 -7.17 2.94 17.46
CA PHE A 31 -7.41 4.32 17.94
C PHE A 31 -8.79 4.44 18.59
N ALA A 32 -8.94 5.20 19.68
CA ALA A 32 -10.17 5.13 20.48
C ALA A 32 -11.39 5.77 19.79
N ASP A 33 -11.19 6.69 18.84
CA ASP A 33 -12.26 7.24 18.00
C ASP A 33 -11.76 7.63 16.59
N THR A 34 -12.64 7.58 15.57
CA THR A 34 -12.37 8.11 14.23
C THR A 34 -13.49 9.06 13.83
N PHE A 35 -13.14 10.26 13.36
CA PHE A 35 -14.05 11.28 12.84
C PHE A 35 -13.89 11.37 11.33
N VAL A 36 -15.01 11.42 10.60
CA VAL A 36 -14.97 11.72 9.16
C VAL A 36 -15.58 13.10 8.95
N ILE A 37 -14.79 14.01 8.39
CA ILE A 37 -15.23 15.36 8.03
C ILE A 37 -15.53 15.36 6.53
N HIS A 38 -16.81 15.55 6.22
CA HIS A 38 -17.31 15.68 4.87
C HIS A 38 -17.22 17.16 4.45
N THR A 39 -16.59 17.48 3.31
CA THR A 39 -16.50 18.86 2.83
C THR A 39 -16.51 18.94 1.31
N SER A 40 -17.18 19.96 0.76
CA SER A 40 -17.30 20.21 -0.68
C SER A 40 -16.00 20.71 -1.29
N HIS A 41 -15.07 21.21 -0.46
CA HIS A 41 -13.77 21.74 -0.88
C HIS A 41 -12.80 20.63 -1.35
N LEU A 42 -13.13 19.35 -1.12
CA LEU A 42 -12.38 18.19 -1.63
C LEU A 42 -12.98 17.59 -2.91
N CYS A 43 -14.09 18.13 -3.39
CA CYS A 43 -14.66 17.76 -4.66
C CYS A 43 -13.95 18.56 -5.76
N GLY A 44 -13.52 17.92 -6.85
CA GLY A 44 -12.90 18.63 -7.97
C GLY A 44 -13.87 19.65 -8.59
N ARG A 45 -13.37 20.56 -9.44
CA ARG A 45 -14.20 21.58 -10.11
C ARG A 45 -15.38 20.99 -10.93
N SER A 46 -15.41 19.69 -11.21
CA SER A 46 -16.49 18.98 -11.92
C SER A 46 -17.51 18.26 -11.01
N GLY A 47 -17.39 18.32 -9.68
CA GLY A 47 -18.26 17.53 -8.79
C GLY A 47 -17.92 16.03 -8.74
N ASP A 48 -16.90 15.59 -9.48
CA ASP A 48 -16.33 14.25 -9.34
C ASP A 48 -15.46 14.16 -8.09
N ARG A 49 -15.48 12.97 -7.46
CA ARG A 49 -14.60 12.62 -6.35
C ARG A 49 -13.15 12.83 -6.79
N ASN A 50 -12.42 13.71 -6.10
CA ASN A 50 -10.98 13.75 -6.23
C ASN A 50 -10.40 12.43 -5.67
N PRO A 51 -9.72 11.59 -6.47
CA PRO A 51 -9.15 10.32 -5.99
C PRO A 51 -8.00 10.55 -4.99
N ASN A 52 -7.48 11.77 -4.88
CA ASN A 52 -6.52 12.18 -3.86
C ASN A 52 -7.24 12.61 -2.57
N SER A 53 -8.11 11.77 -2.00
CA SER A 53 -8.67 12.04 -0.68
C SER A 53 -7.56 11.94 0.37
N TYR A 54 -7.07 13.11 0.80
CA TYR A 54 -6.01 13.23 1.80
C TYR A 54 -6.50 12.76 3.18
N THR A 55 -5.68 11.95 3.86
CA THR A 55 -5.91 11.54 5.24
C THR A 55 -4.90 12.25 6.15
N GLU A 56 -5.35 13.23 6.93
CA GLU A 56 -4.51 13.82 7.99
C GLU A 56 -4.82 13.19 9.34
N SER A 57 -3.82 12.57 9.97
CA SER A 57 -3.96 12.04 11.32
C SER A 57 -3.56 13.11 12.34
N LEU A 58 -4.55 13.82 12.91
CA LEU A 58 -4.29 14.81 13.96
C LEU A 58 -4.30 14.15 15.34
N ARG A 59 -3.14 14.11 16.04
CA ARG A 59 -3.06 13.59 17.41
C ARG A 59 -3.46 14.67 18.42
N ILE A 60 -4.74 14.73 18.75
CA ILE A 60 -5.29 15.67 19.74
C ILE A 60 -4.92 15.20 21.16
N ARG A 61 -4.25 16.04 21.96
CA ARG A 61 -3.95 15.75 23.38
C ARG A 61 -5.16 16.12 24.26
N ARG A 62 -5.29 15.44 25.41
CA ARG A 62 -6.44 15.44 26.37
C ARG A 62 -7.05 16.79 26.79
N THR A 63 -6.43 17.93 26.49
CA THR A 63 -6.86 19.27 26.94
C THR A 63 -7.13 20.25 25.79
N GLN A 64 -7.17 19.78 24.55
CA GLN A 64 -7.29 20.66 23.38
C GLN A 64 -8.72 20.78 22.89
N ARG A 65 -9.16 22.03 22.70
CA ARG A 65 -10.42 22.39 22.06
C ARG A 65 -10.13 22.73 20.60
N VAL A 66 -10.81 22.07 19.66
CA VAL A 66 -10.62 22.29 18.21
C VAL A 66 -11.89 22.94 17.66
N ASP A 67 -11.76 24.15 17.11
CA ASP A 67 -12.85 24.88 16.45
C ASP A 67 -12.70 24.76 14.93
N PHE A 68 -13.71 24.19 14.28
CA PHE A 68 -13.73 23.92 12.84
C PHE A 68 -14.41 25.03 12.02
N SER A 69 -14.80 26.15 12.63
CA SER A 69 -15.59 27.21 11.98
C SER A 69 -14.79 28.18 11.08
N ARG A 70 -13.46 28.10 11.04
CA ARG A 70 -12.59 29.06 10.31
C ARG A 70 -11.57 28.41 9.37
N TRP A 71 -12.02 27.61 8.40
CA TRP A 71 -11.17 27.01 7.36
C TRP A 71 -11.34 27.74 6.02
N SER A 72 -10.24 28.12 5.36
CA SER A 72 -10.28 28.68 3.99
C SER A 72 -9.09 28.20 3.15
N TYR A 73 -9.36 27.73 1.93
CA TYR A 73 -8.38 27.29 0.94
C TYR A 73 -7.78 28.47 0.16
N LYS A 74 -6.45 28.54 0.01
CA LYS A 74 -5.75 29.57 -0.78
C LYS A 74 -4.90 28.97 -1.91
N GLY A 75 -5.57 28.29 -2.84
CA GLY A 75 -5.15 28.17 -4.25
C GLY A 75 -3.96 27.27 -4.59
N GLU A 76 -2.80 27.40 -3.93
CA GLU A 76 -1.54 26.82 -4.43
C GLU A 76 -0.67 26.14 -3.36
N ALA A 77 -0.95 26.37 -2.06
CA ALA A 77 -0.34 25.63 -0.94
C ALA A 77 -1.17 25.81 0.35
N TRP A 78 -1.12 24.82 1.26
CA TRP A 78 -1.65 24.94 2.62
C TRP A 78 -0.61 25.64 3.51
N ASP A 79 -0.55 26.97 3.51
CA ASP A 79 0.43 27.68 4.34
C ASP A 79 -0.19 28.27 5.64
N ARG A 80 0.35 27.76 6.76
CA ARG A 80 0.39 28.23 8.16
C ARG A 80 -0.90 28.50 8.96
N PHE A 81 -1.00 27.72 10.05
CA PHE A 81 -1.82 27.95 11.24
C PHE A 81 -1.54 29.31 11.92
N SER A 82 -2.59 29.97 12.40
CA SER A 82 -2.51 30.75 13.64
C SER A 82 -3.40 30.09 14.70
N LEU A 83 -2.78 29.42 15.67
CA LEU A 83 -3.44 29.03 16.91
C LEU A 83 -3.52 30.28 17.80
N SER A 84 -4.70 30.85 18.03
CA SER A 84 -4.84 31.90 19.03
C SER A 84 -4.74 31.30 20.44
N LYS A 85 -3.68 31.68 21.16
CA LYS A 85 -3.34 31.30 22.54
C LYS A 85 -4.54 31.33 23.48
N HIS A 86 -4.75 30.25 24.22
CA HIS A 86 -4.85 30.28 25.70
C HIS A 86 -4.13 29.05 26.27
N SER A 87 -2.83 28.95 26.01
CA SER A 87 -1.83 28.24 26.84
C SER A 87 -0.51 28.22 26.07
N ARG A 88 0.59 28.42 26.80
CA ARG A 88 1.93 28.64 26.24
C ARG A 88 2.47 27.37 25.58
N GLY A 89 3.05 27.54 24.39
CA GLY A 89 4.21 26.77 23.93
C GLY A 89 3.98 25.35 23.41
N LEU A 90 3.37 25.21 22.23
CA LEU A 90 3.54 24.02 21.39
C LEU A 90 3.65 24.46 19.92
N ARG A 91 4.79 24.18 19.27
CA ARG A 91 4.93 24.26 17.82
C ARG A 91 4.32 22.99 17.22
N ALA A 92 3.24 23.14 16.46
CA ALA A 92 2.79 22.07 15.57
C ALA A 92 3.72 22.10 14.34
N SER A 93 4.51 21.05 14.15
CA SER A 93 5.28 20.86 12.93
C SER A 93 4.40 20.10 11.94
N THR A 94 3.90 20.79 10.93
CA THR A 94 3.31 20.15 9.75
C THR A 94 4.46 19.61 8.92
N THR A 95 4.67 18.30 8.94
CA THR A 95 5.45 17.68 7.86
C THR A 95 4.52 17.60 6.67
N VAL A 96 4.61 18.58 5.77
CA VAL A 96 4.12 18.39 4.40
C VAL A 96 4.91 17.19 3.88
N MET A 97 4.22 16.07 3.59
CA MET A 97 4.85 14.99 2.83
C MET A 97 5.26 15.63 1.51
N ALA A 98 6.56 15.85 1.32
CA ALA A 98 7.07 16.40 0.08
C ALA A 98 6.53 15.55 -1.07
N ALA A 99 6.10 16.21 -2.16
CA ALA A 99 5.74 15.50 -3.38
C ALA A 99 6.86 14.52 -3.72
N VAL A 100 6.52 13.25 -3.96
CA VAL A 100 7.52 12.22 -4.18
C VAL A 100 8.33 12.59 -5.41
N THR A 101 9.63 12.78 -5.22
CA THR A 101 10.54 13.08 -6.32
C THR A 101 10.81 11.77 -7.04
N ARG A 102 10.25 11.63 -8.25
CA ARG A 102 10.42 10.46 -9.11
C ARG A 102 11.88 10.38 -9.60
N GLU A 103 12.44 9.19 -9.61
CA GLU A 103 13.74 8.95 -10.21
C GLU A 103 13.64 9.03 -11.74
N PRO A 104 14.67 9.52 -12.44
CA PRO A 104 14.64 9.61 -13.90
C PRO A 104 14.61 8.22 -14.53
N VAL A 105 13.74 8.03 -15.53
CA VAL A 105 13.61 6.78 -16.27
C VAL A 105 14.62 6.74 -17.42
N GLY A 106 15.49 5.72 -17.44
CA GLY A 106 16.44 5.46 -18.51
C GLY A 106 15.88 4.59 -19.64
N PRO A 107 16.65 4.35 -20.71
CA PRO A 107 16.24 3.49 -21.82
C PRO A 107 15.89 2.06 -21.36
N GLY A 108 14.72 1.56 -21.75
CA GLY A 108 14.26 0.22 -21.38
C GLY A 108 13.81 0.05 -19.94
N GLN A 109 13.71 1.14 -19.18
CA GLN A 109 13.18 1.15 -17.82
C GLN A 109 11.73 1.63 -17.77
N GLU A 110 11.03 1.26 -16.70
CA GLU A 110 9.68 1.70 -16.36
C GLU A 110 9.63 2.23 -14.92
N SER A 111 8.87 3.30 -14.67
CA SER A 111 8.68 3.84 -13.32
C SER A 111 7.48 3.21 -12.63
N VAL A 112 7.66 2.81 -11.37
CA VAL A 112 6.55 2.34 -10.53
C VAL A 112 5.47 3.41 -10.30
N TRP A 113 5.79 4.68 -10.55
CA TRP A 113 4.85 5.79 -10.40
C TRP A 113 3.94 6.02 -11.61
N ASP A 114 4.20 5.30 -12.71
CA ASP A 114 3.36 5.30 -13.91
C ASP A 114 2.42 4.08 -13.95
N TYR A 115 2.59 3.14 -13.03
CA TYR A 115 1.66 2.02 -12.86
C TYR A 115 0.28 2.50 -12.37
N PRO A 116 -0.80 1.83 -12.80
CA PRO A 116 -2.15 2.31 -12.53
C PRO A 116 -2.62 2.01 -11.11
N ARG A 117 -3.66 2.74 -10.71
CA ARG A 117 -4.54 2.43 -9.58
C ARG A 117 -5.99 2.60 -10.08
N PRO A 118 -6.81 1.52 -10.19
CA PRO A 118 -6.59 0.15 -9.72
C PRO A 118 -5.37 -0.56 -10.34
N PRO A 119 -4.74 -1.52 -9.64
CA PRO A 119 -3.59 -2.25 -10.17
C PRO A 119 -3.94 -3.03 -11.43
N ALA A 120 -2.99 -3.14 -12.34
CA ALA A 120 -3.14 -3.89 -13.59
C ALA A 120 -2.40 -5.24 -13.53
N LEU A 121 -2.85 -6.17 -14.37
CA LEU A 121 -2.28 -7.50 -14.51
C LEU A 121 -1.75 -7.66 -15.93
N GLU A 122 -0.50 -8.08 -16.08
CA GLU A 122 0.16 -8.25 -17.38
C GLU A 122 0.86 -9.60 -17.48
N LYS A 123 0.89 -10.19 -18.68
CA LYS A 123 1.70 -11.39 -18.93
C LYS A 123 3.19 -11.04 -18.90
N VAL A 124 3.99 -11.97 -18.42
CA VAL A 124 5.46 -11.84 -18.38
C VAL A 124 6.04 -12.69 -19.50
N ALA A 125 6.91 -12.11 -20.31
CA ALA A 125 7.61 -12.83 -21.38
C ALA A 125 8.86 -13.55 -20.84
N GLU A 126 9.50 -12.96 -19.84
CA GLU A 126 10.67 -13.52 -19.18
C GLU A 126 10.35 -14.75 -18.33
N LYS A 127 11.31 -15.66 -18.25
CA LYS A 127 11.26 -16.80 -17.35
C LYS A 127 11.38 -16.34 -15.90
N ILE A 128 10.49 -16.80 -15.04
CA ILE A 128 10.56 -16.57 -13.58
C ILE A 128 11.13 -17.81 -12.92
N LYS A 129 12.07 -17.64 -11.97
CA LYS A 129 12.68 -18.73 -11.22
C LYS A 129 12.86 -18.36 -9.75
N ILE A 130 12.54 -19.29 -8.84
CA ILE A 130 12.69 -19.12 -7.39
C ILE A 130 13.53 -20.25 -6.83
N LEU A 131 14.55 -19.90 -6.05
CA LEU A 131 15.43 -20.83 -5.34
C LEU A 131 15.30 -20.65 -3.83
N PHE A 132 15.24 -21.76 -3.10
CA PHE A 132 15.22 -21.76 -1.64
C PHE A 132 15.86 -23.03 -1.09
N ASN A 133 16.76 -22.87 -0.12
CA ASN A 133 17.57 -23.94 0.44
C ASN A 133 18.32 -24.77 -0.63
N GLY A 134 18.81 -24.10 -1.68
CA GLY A 134 19.47 -24.75 -2.83
C GLY A 134 18.54 -25.49 -3.80
N GLU A 135 17.23 -25.56 -3.52
CA GLU A 135 16.24 -26.23 -4.38
C GLU A 135 15.47 -25.24 -5.25
N LYS A 136 15.01 -25.71 -6.41
CA LYS A 136 14.19 -24.93 -7.34
C LYS A 136 12.72 -25.08 -6.96
N ILE A 137 12.17 -24.02 -6.37
CA ILE A 137 10.80 -23.99 -5.87
C ILE A 137 9.81 -23.70 -6.99
N ALA A 138 10.21 -22.88 -7.95
CA ALA A 138 9.39 -22.56 -9.10
C ALA A 138 10.25 -22.22 -10.32
N GLU A 139 9.77 -22.59 -11.50
CA GLU A 139 10.31 -22.11 -12.79
C GLU A 139 9.21 -22.09 -13.84
N THR A 140 8.92 -20.93 -14.43
CA THR A 140 7.83 -20.77 -15.39
C THR A 140 8.14 -19.72 -16.47
N THR A 141 7.54 -19.87 -17.65
CA THR A 141 7.41 -18.82 -18.67
C THR A 141 5.95 -18.37 -18.85
N ASN A 142 5.06 -18.77 -17.94
CA ASN A 142 3.62 -18.51 -18.00
C ASN A 142 3.15 -17.65 -16.81
N ALA A 143 4.04 -16.81 -16.27
CA ALA A 143 3.73 -15.93 -15.16
C ALA A 143 2.90 -14.70 -15.60
N TYR A 144 2.22 -14.12 -14.61
CA TYR A 144 1.72 -12.75 -14.69
C TYR A 144 2.50 -11.85 -13.73
N ARG A 145 2.61 -10.57 -14.05
CA ARG A 145 3.07 -9.52 -13.13
C ARG A 145 1.92 -8.60 -12.79
N VAL A 146 1.86 -8.14 -11.54
CA VAL A 146 0.93 -7.10 -11.10
C VAL A 146 1.66 -5.77 -11.02
N LEU A 147 1.09 -4.76 -11.68
CA LEU A 147 1.59 -3.39 -11.70
C LEU A 147 0.73 -2.53 -10.77
N GLU A 148 1.32 -1.98 -9.72
CA GLU A 148 0.64 -1.16 -8.72
C GLU A 148 1.48 0.08 -8.38
N THR A 149 0.86 1.27 -8.42
CA THR A 149 1.56 2.54 -8.17
C THR A 149 2.47 2.46 -6.94
N SER A 150 3.72 2.93 -7.08
CA SER A 150 4.79 2.96 -6.05
C SER A 150 5.41 1.60 -5.67
N HIS A 151 4.98 0.48 -6.26
CA HIS A 151 5.47 -0.86 -5.94
C HIS A 151 6.12 -1.49 -7.18
N PRO A 152 7.31 -2.08 -7.06
CA PRO A 152 7.84 -2.97 -8.09
C PRO A 152 6.87 -4.12 -8.38
N PRO A 153 6.94 -4.73 -9.58
CA PRO A 153 6.03 -5.79 -9.95
C PRO A 153 6.09 -6.99 -9.00
N VAL A 154 4.93 -7.55 -8.71
CA VAL A 154 4.78 -8.85 -8.04
C VAL A 154 4.47 -9.92 -9.08
N TYR A 155 5.18 -11.04 -9.03
CA TYR A 155 5.03 -12.13 -10.00
C TYR A 155 4.13 -13.25 -9.45
N TYR A 156 3.13 -13.64 -10.24
CA TYR A 156 2.20 -14.73 -9.97
C TYR A 156 2.52 -15.90 -10.89
N ILE A 157 2.79 -17.05 -10.28
CA ILE A 157 3.25 -18.28 -10.91
C ILE A 157 2.13 -19.33 -10.83
N PRO A 158 1.81 -20.04 -11.92
CA PRO A 158 0.81 -21.10 -11.86
C PRO A 158 1.26 -22.20 -10.89
N ALA A 159 0.34 -22.72 -10.08
CA ALA A 159 0.65 -23.77 -9.10
C ALA A 159 1.25 -25.05 -9.71
N THR A 160 1.01 -25.30 -11.01
CA THR A 160 1.60 -26.43 -11.75
C THR A 160 3.11 -26.31 -11.93
N ASP A 161 3.64 -25.09 -11.86
CA ASP A 161 5.06 -24.79 -12.08
C ASP A 161 5.78 -24.49 -10.75
N VAL A 162 5.09 -24.76 -9.63
CA VAL A 162 5.59 -24.63 -8.26
C VAL A 162 5.69 -26.03 -7.65
N THR A 163 6.77 -26.30 -6.93
CA THR A 163 6.97 -27.54 -6.17
C THR A 163 6.11 -27.51 -4.90
N MET A 164 4.80 -27.70 -5.08
CA MET A 164 3.76 -27.52 -4.06
C MET A 164 3.93 -28.44 -2.83
N GLU A 165 4.67 -29.54 -2.93
CA GLU A 165 4.97 -30.44 -1.81
C GLU A 165 5.75 -29.77 -0.67
N HIS A 166 6.48 -28.68 -0.96
CA HIS A 166 7.18 -27.90 0.06
C HIS A 166 6.29 -26.83 0.72
N LEU A 167 5.06 -26.65 0.22
CA LEU A 167 4.16 -25.60 0.68
C LEU A 167 3.02 -26.17 1.52
N SER A 168 2.80 -25.53 2.66
CA SER A 168 1.66 -25.77 3.54
C SER A 168 0.87 -24.49 3.74
N LYS A 169 -0.45 -24.60 3.84
CA LYS A 169 -1.30 -23.44 4.15
C LYS A 169 -0.94 -22.92 5.54
N ALA A 170 -0.69 -21.64 5.63
CA ALA A 170 -0.41 -20.97 6.89
C ALA A 170 -1.69 -20.40 7.52
N ALA A 171 -1.64 -20.12 8.82
CA ALA A 171 -2.76 -19.51 9.52
C ALA A 171 -2.91 -18.03 9.14
N GLY A 172 -4.16 -17.60 8.95
CA GLY A 172 -4.50 -16.21 8.64
C GLY A 172 -4.78 -15.96 7.16
N SER A 173 -5.23 -14.75 6.87
CA SER A 173 -5.51 -14.23 5.54
C SER A 173 -5.30 -12.71 5.55
N SER A 174 -5.14 -12.11 4.38
CA SER A 174 -5.17 -10.66 4.22
C SER A 174 -6.15 -10.27 3.13
N HIS A 175 -6.92 -9.22 3.36
CA HIS A 175 -7.87 -8.70 2.38
C HIS A 175 -7.27 -7.56 1.56
N CYS A 176 -7.37 -7.64 0.24
CA CYS A 176 -7.03 -6.57 -0.68
C CYS A 176 -8.29 -6.08 -1.39
N GLU A 177 -8.56 -4.77 -1.34
CA GLU A 177 -9.72 -4.15 -1.98
C GLU A 177 -9.82 -4.42 -3.49
N TRP A 178 -8.67 -4.68 -4.15
CA TRP A 178 -8.60 -4.94 -5.59
C TRP A 178 -8.64 -6.42 -5.94
N LYS A 179 -8.04 -7.28 -5.11
CA LYS A 179 -7.72 -8.68 -5.47
C LYS A 179 -8.54 -9.71 -4.71
N GLY A 180 -9.14 -9.34 -3.59
CA GLY A 180 -9.89 -10.23 -2.70
C GLY A 180 -9.05 -10.75 -1.53
N ASP A 181 -9.42 -11.92 -1.01
CA ASP A 181 -8.79 -12.54 0.16
C ASP A 181 -7.61 -13.42 -0.24
N ALA A 182 -6.44 -13.12 0.32
CA ALA A 182 -5.22 -13.90 0.12
C ALA A 182 -5.15 -15.06 1.12
N THR A 183 -4.82 -16.24 0.60
CA THR A 183 -4.41 -17.40 1.41
C THR A 183 -2.89 -17.36 1.58
N TRP A 184 -2.40 -17.52 2.81
CA TRP A 184 -0.97 -17.56 3.12
C TRP A 184 -0.39 -18.97 3.05
N TRP A 185 0.88 -19.06 2.70
CA TRP A 185 1.62 -20.32 2.58
C TRP A 185 2.99 -20.23 3.26
N THR A 186 3.34 -21.29 3.97
CA THR A 186 4.67 -21.51 4.56
C THR A 186 5.45 -22.50 3.70
N LEU A 187 6.67 -22.13 3.34
CA LEU A 187 7.60 -22.94 2.55
C LEU A 187 8.59 -23.65 3.48
N THR A 188 8.70 -24.96 3.37
CA THR A 188 9.67 -25.76 4.14
C THR A 188 10.41 -26.71 3.21
N VAL A 189 11.75 -26.61 3.20
CA VAL A 189 12.65 -27.49 2.44
C VAL A 189 13.72 -27.99 3.40
N GLY A 190 13.77 -29.30 3.63
CA GLY A 190 14.63 -29.90 4.64
C GLY A 190 14.40 -29.27 6.03
N ALA A 191 15.45 -28.70 6.62
CA ALA A 191 15.39 -28.03 7.92
C ALA A 191 15.12 -26.51 7.84
N LYS A 192 15.03 -25.93 6.64
CA LYS A 192 14.82 -24.49 6.45
C LYS A 192 13.33 -24.21 6.19
N THR A 193 12.77 -23.27 6.95
CA THR A 193 11.37 -22.84 6.82
C THR A 193 11.30 -21.33 6.64
N ALA A 194 10.48 -20.88 5.69
CA ALA A 194 10.07 -19.50 5.52
C ALA A 194 8.55 -19.40 5.72
N GLU A 195 8.15 -18.87 6.87
CA GLU A 195 6.74 -18.71 7.26
C GLU A 195 6.07 -17.60 6.49
N ASN A 196 4.79 -17.80 6.13
CA ASN A 196 3.95 -16.79 5.45
C ASN A 196 4.66 -16.14 4.25
N VAL A 197 5.44 -16.92 3.50
CA VAL A 197 6.35 -16.40 2.48
C VAL A 197 5.70 -16.25 1.11
N ALA A 198 4.61 -16.98 0.90
CA ALA A 198 3.85 -16.95 -0.33
C ALA A 198 2.37 -16.73 -0.06
N TRP A 199 1.66 -16.24 -1.07
CA TRP A 199 0.22 -16.08 -1.04
C TRP A 199 -0.43 -16.42 -2.37
N SER A 200 -1.70 -16.82 -2.32
CA SER A 200 -2.54 -17.06 -3.49
C SER A 200 -3.91 -16.40 -3.32
N TYR A 201 -4.58 -16.12 -4.44
CA TYR A 201 -5.98 -15.71 -4.44
C TYR A 201 -6.83 -16.85 -5.02
N GLU A 202 -7.55 -17.56 -4.15
CA GLU A 202 -8.40 -18.70 -4.55
C GLU A 202 -9.74 -18.23 -5.14
N THR A 203 -10.21 -17.06 -4.71
CA THR A 203 -11.45 -16.43 -5.17
C THR A 203 -11.20 -14.95 -5.47
N PRO A 204 -10.38 -14.63 -6.49
CA PRO A 204 -10.06 -13.25 -6.81
C PRO A 204 -11.26 -12.51 -7.41
N THR A 205 -11.17 -11.18 -7.42
CA THR A 205 -12.10 -10.31 -8.17
C THR A 205 -11.97 -10.55 -9.69
N GLU A 206 -12.95 -10.07 -10.46
CA GLU A 206 -13.04 -10.30 -11.91
C GLU A 206 -11.76 -9.92 -12.67
N ALA A 207 -11.18 -8.74 -12.36
CA ALA A 207 -9.95 -8.25 -12.99
C ALA A 207 -8.72 -9.13 -12.73
N PHE A 208 -8.76 -9.96 -11.68
CA PHE A 208 -7.65 -10.83 -11.26
C PHE A 208 -7.98 -12.32 -11.40
N LEU A 209 -9.11 -12.69 -12.03
CA LEU A 209 -9.43 -14.09 -12.36
C LEU A 209 -8.32 -14.85 -13.11
N PRO A 210 -7.53 -14.25 -14.02
CA PRO A 210 -6.47 -14.98 -14.72
C PRO A 210 -5.37 -15.56 -13.82
N VAL A 211 -5.21 -15.03 -12.59
CA VAL A 211 -4.26 -15.52 -11.58
C VAL A 211 -4.93 -16.28 -10.43
N LYS A 212 -6.17 -16.74 -10.62
CA LYS A 212 -6.84 -17.59 -9.63
C LYS A 212 -5.99 -18.83 -9.32
N GLY A 213 -5.67 -19.01 -8.04
CA GLY A 213 -4.85 -20.12 -7.54
C GLY A 213 -3.36 -20.04 -7.93
N TYR A 214 -2.90 -18.95 -8.56
CA TYR A 214 -1.48 -18.71 -8.77
C TYR A 214 -0.84 -18.26 -7.46
N LEU A 215 0.45 -18.56 -7.30
CA LEU A 215 1.22 -18.18 -6.12
C LEU A 215 2.17 -17.02 -6.43
N ALA A 216 2.24 -16.08 -5.50
CA ALA A 216 3.27 -15.06 -5.44
C ALA A 216 4.13 -15.23 -4.18
N PHE A 217 5.37 -14.76 -4.23
CA PHE A 217 6.38 -14.99 -3.18
C PHE A 217 7.08 -13.70 -2.78
N TYR A 218 7.36 -13.54 -1.50
CA TYR A 218 8.31 -12.54 -1.01
C TYR A 218 9.73 -12.93 -1.42
N ALA A 219 10.44 -12.04 -2.11
CA ALA A 219 11.81 -12.31 -2.54
C ALA A 219 12.82 -12.35 -1.38
N GLY A 220 12.59 -11.57 -0.31
CA GLY A 220 13.57 -11.38 0.78
C GLY A 220 13.99 -12.68 1.49
N PRO A 221 13.06 -13.57 1.88
CA PRO A 221 13.42 -14.84 2.52
C PRO A 221 13.94 -15.93 1.57
N MET A 222 13.88 -15.73 0.25
CA MET A 222 14.37 -16.68 -0.74
C MET A 222 15.89 -16.62 -0.88
N ASP A 223 16.52 -17.67 -1.39
CA ASP A 223 17.95 -17.63 -1.71
C ASP A 223 18.18 -16.73 -2.94
N ALA A 224 17.31 -16.88 -3.95
CA ALA A 224 17.28 -16.00 -5.12
C ALA A 224 15.93 -16.08 -5.87
N CYS A 225 15.50 -14.94 -6.39
CA CYS A 225 14.38 -14.81 -7.31
C CYS A 225 14.89 -14.19 -8.61
N TYR A 226 14.55 -14.75 -9.76
CA TYR A 226 15.02 -14.27 -11.07
C TYR A 226 13.86 -13.86 -11.97
N VAL A 227 14.09 -12.80 -12.74
CA VAL A 227 13.27 -12.38 -13.88
C VAL A 227 14.16 -12.43 -15.12
N GLY A 228 13.95 -13.43 -15.96
CA GLY A 228 14.89 -13.80 -17.02
C GLY A 228 16.20 -14.28 -16.40
N GLU A 229 17.30 -13.63 -16.78
CA GLU A 229 18.64 -13.92 -16.26
C GLU A 229 19.04 -13.01 -15.09
N GLU A 230 18.21 -12.01 -14.75
CA GLU A 230 18.52 -11.05 -13.69
C GLU A 230 17.96 -11.51 -12.35
N GLN A 231 18.79 -11.51 -11.30
CA GLN A 231 18.34 -11.71 -9.94
C GLN A 231 17.67 -10.44 -9.40
N ALA A 232 16.41 -10.55 -9.01
CA ALA A 232 15.66 -9.45 -8.41
C ALA A 232 16.07 -9.21 -6.95
N GLN A 233 16.08 -7.93 -6.56
CA GLN A 233 16.19 -7.51 -5.17
C GLN A 233 14.78 -7.39 -4.55
N PRO A 234 14.62 -7.68 -3.25
CA PRO A 234 13.34 -7.45 -2.59
C PRO A 234 13.01 -5.95 -2.55
N GLN A 235 11.74 -5.61 -2.74
CA GLN A 235 11.23 -4.28 -2.42
C GLN A 235 11.62 -3.90 -0.98
N PRO A 236 12.09 -2.66 -0.73
CA PRO A 236 12.49 -2.25 0.61
C PRO A 236 11.41 -2.50 1.67
N GLY A 237 11.85 -2.92 2.85
CA GLY A 237 10.95 -3.36 3.93
C GLY A 237 10.58 -4.83 3.81
N ASN A 238 9.74 -5.32 4.74
CA ASN A 238 9.42 -6.75 4.86
C ASN A 238 7.94 -7.05 4.63
N PHE A 239 7.16 -6.04 4.19
CA PHE A 239 5.71 -6.14 4.07
C PHE A 239 5.25 -6.31 2.62
N TYR A 240 5.98 -5.73 1.67
CA TYR A 240 5.61 -5.73 0.26
C TYR A 240 6.40 -6.77 -0.53
N GLY A 241 5.73 -7.41 -1.48
CA GLY A 241 6.28 -8.51 -2.26
C GLY A 241 6.83 -8.13 -3.62
N GLY A 242 7.03 -6.83 -3.90
CA GLY A 242 7.59 -6.38 -5.17
C GLY A 242 9.02 -6.86 -5.38
N TRP A 243 9.35 -7.18 -6.63
CA TRP A 243 10.68 -7.62 -7.05
C TRP A 243 11.31 -6.50 -7.88
N VAL A 244 12.43 -5.97 -7.42
CA VAL A 244 13.18 -4.88 -8.06
C VAL A 244 14.21 -5.48 -9.02
N THR A 245 14.14 -5.10 -10.28
CA THR A 245 15.18 -5.37 -11.29
C THR A 245 15.70 -4.06 -11.87
N SER A 246 16.76 -4.13 -12.66
CA SER A 246 17.38 -3.00 -13.36
C SER A 246 16.42 -2.28 -14.31
N LYS A 247 15.34 -2.95 -14.74
CA LYS A 247 14.27 -2.36 -15.56
C LYS A 247 13.28 -1.52 -14.77
N ILE A 248 13.24 -1.63 -13.44
CA ILE A 248 12.22 -0.99 -12.60
C ILE A 248 12.82 0.18 -11.84
N VAL A 249 12.24 1.36 -11.99
CA VAL A 249 12.74 2.61 -11.39
C VAL A 249 11.77 3.16 -10.34
N GLY A 250 12.33 3.65 -9.26
CA GLY A 250 11.61 4.08 -8.07
C GLY A 250 11.31 5.58 -8.03
N PRO A 251 11.24 6.15 -6.81
CA PRO A 251 11.50 5.50 -5.53
C PRO A 251 10.40 4.48 -5.15
N PHE A 252 10.75 3.48 -4.35
CA PHE A 252 9.84 2.38 -3.97
C PHE A 252 9.24 2.55 -2.57
N LYS A 253 7.97 2.18 -2.42
CA LYS A 253 7.34 2.10 -1.09
C LYS A 253 8.00 1.02 -0.23
N GLY A 254 7.98 1.21 1.09
CA GLY A 254 8.39 0.25 2.12
C GLY A 254 9.64 0.65 2.91
N GLY A 255 10.43 1.60 2.41
CA GLY A 255 11.53 2.23 3.16
C GLY A 255 11.06 3.34 4.14
N PRO A 256 11.93 3.80 5.06
CA PRO A 256 11.62 4.92 5.95
C PRO A 256 11.11 6.15 5.18
N GLY A 257 10.01 6.76 5.64
CA GLY A 257 9.41 7.94 5.02
C GLY A 257 8.43 7.67 3.88
N SER A 258 8.24 6.42 3.45
CA SER A 258 7.34 6.05 2.34
C SER A 258 5.94 5.56 2.75
N TRP A 259 5.63 5.55 4.05
CA TRP A 259 4.37 4.98 4.57
C TRP A 259 3.08 5.64 4.03
N GLY A 260 3.18 6.90 3.59
CA GLY A 260 2.05 7.67 3.04
C GLY A 260 1.92 7.65 1.52
N TRP A 261 2.74 6.86 0.82
CA TRP A 261 2.69 6.72 -0.65
C TRP A 261 1.56 5.81 -1.11
#